data_AF-A0A7S3VM69-F1
#
_entry.id   AF-A0A7S3VM69-F1
#
_cell.length_a   1.000
_cell.length_b   1.000
_cell.length_c   1.000
_cell.angle_alpha   90.00
_cell.angle_beta   90.00
_cell.angle_gamma   90.00
#
_symmetry.space_group_name_H-M   'P 1'
#
loop_
_entity.id
_entity.type
_entity.pdbx_description
1 polymer ?
#
loop_
_entity_poly.entity_id
_entity_poly.type
_entity_poly.pdbx_seq_one_letter_code
_entity_poly.pdbx_strand_id
1 'polypeptide(L)'
;MASESSSAAGGGADISETVEVSFHSIAYLLTVSTVNGDTLCLEVEQKSDASRWRGDFTARYIEDITAKTGNFKKFHVFVKMLLSAIKYASDSVFMDLLTYQDLEVLKS
;
A
#
# COMPACT_ATOMS: atom_id res chain seq x y z
N MET A 1 -30.12 -36.24 -3.07
CA MET A 1 -28.83 -36.42 -2.38
C MET A 1 -28.05 -35.13 -2.57
N ALA A 2 -27.96 -34.36 -1.51
CA ALA A 2 -27.44 -33.00 -1.51
C ALA A 2 -25.95 -32.96 -1.84
N SER A 3 -25.53 -31.95 -2.57
CA SER A 3 -24.17 -31.39 -2.51
C SER A 3 -24.26 -29.94 -3.00
N GLU A 4 -24.87 -29.10 -2.16
CA GLU A 4 -24.59 -27.66 -2.17
C GLU A 4 -23.10 -27.49 -1.81
N SER A 5 -22.30 -27.11 -2.79
CA SER A 5 -20.94 -26.63 -2.56
C SER A 5 -21.03 -25.13 -2.34
N SER A 6 -21.34 -24.75 -1.10
CA SER A 6 -21.19 -23.38 -0.63
C SER A 6 -19.69 -23.06 -0.55
N SER A 7 -19.19 -22.24 -1.47
CA SER A 7 -17.92 -21.53 -1.28
C SER A 7 -18.26 -20.08 -0.93
N ALA A 8 -18.45 -19.85 0.37
CA ALA A 8 -18.37 -18.53 0.95
C ALA A 8 -16.89 -18.12 1.03
N ALA A 9 -16.42 -17.43 0.02
CA ALA A 9 -15.25 -16.56 0.14
C ALA A 9 -15.69 -15.18 -0.35
N GLY A 10 -15.95 -14.27 0.60
CA GLY A 10 -16.08 -12.86 0.26
C GLY A 10 -14.75 -12.38 -0.29
N GLY A 11 -14.56 -12.51 -1.60
CA GLY A 11 -13.38 -12.01 -2.29
C GLY A 11 -13.34 -10.51 -2.09
N GLY A 12 -12.37 -10.03 -1.29
CA GLY A 12 -12.04 -8.62 -1.29
C GLY A 12 -11.74 -8.23 -2.73
N ALA A 13 -12.44 -7.22 -3.24
CA ALA A 13 -12.30 -6.82 -4.63
C ALA A 13 -10.83 -6.49 -4.92
N ASP A 14 -10.26 -7.14 -5.93
CA ASP A 14 -8.95 -6.78 -6.43
C ASP A 14 -9.02 -5.37 -7.01
N ILE A 15 -8.19 -4.50 -6.46
CA ILE A 15 -8.03 -3.13 -6.92
C ILE A 15 -6.67 -2.99 -7.58
N SER A 16 -6.55 -2.07 -8.53
CA SER A 16 -5.26 -1.68 -9.09
C SER A 16 -5.35 -0.22 -9.51
N GLU A 17 -4.52 0.61 -8.91
CA GLU A 17 -4.51 2.05 -9.09
C GLU A 17 -3.08 2.52 -9.31
N THR A 18 -2.86 3.34 -10.33
CA THR A 18 -1.56 3.93 -10.61
C THR A 18 -1.71 5.44 -10.64
N VAL A 19 -0.86 6.13 -9.88
CA VAL A 19 -0.84 7.59 -9.81
C VAL A 19 0.59 8.11 -9.99
N GLU A 20 0.70 9.32 -10.55
CA GLU A 20 1.96 10.05 -10.58
C GLU A 20 2.07 10.90 -9.30
N VAL A 21 3.15 10.70 -8.56
CA VAL A 21 3.41 11.38 -7.29
C VAL A 21 4.83 11.93 -7.29
N SER A 22 5.04 13.04 -6.59
CA SER A 22 6.38 13.63 -6.45
C SER A 22 6.81 13.59 -4.99
N PHE A 23 7.91 12.90 -4.70
CA PHE A 23 8.56 12.88 -3.39
C PHE A 23 9.90 13.60 -3.50
N HIS A 24 10.17 14.54 -2.61
CA HIS A 24 11.43 15.32 -2.60
C HIS A 24 11.81 15.91 -3.97
N SER A 25 10.82 16.43 -4.71
CA SER A 25 10.96 16.97 -6.08
C SER A 25 11.37 15.96 -7.16
N ILE A 26 11.29 14.65 -6.88
CA ILE A 26 11.51 13.58 -7.84
C ILE A 26 10.15 12.95 -8.19
N ALA A 27 9.90 12.74 -9.49
CA ALA A 27 8.65 12.18 -9.99
C ALA A 27 8.68 10.65 -10.06
N TYR A 28 7.62 10.03 -9.52
CA TYR A 28 7.44 8.59 -9.46
C TYR A 28 6.05 8.18 -9.97
N LEU A 29 5.97 6.97 -10.51
CA LEU A 29 4.73 6.25 -10.73
C LEU A 29 4.53 5.28 -9.57
N LEU A 30 3.51 5.51 -8.77
CA LEU A 30 3.11 4.64 -7.67
C LEU A 30 1.93 3.80 -8.11
N THR A 31 2.11 2.47 -8.13
CA THR A 31 1.06 1.49 -8.38
C THR A 31 0.72 0.76 -7.09
N VAL A 32 -0.56 0.77 -6.75
CA VAL A 32 -1.14 0.11 -5.57
C VAL A 32 -2.18 -0.87 -6.06
N SER A 33 -2.00 -2.15 -5.75
CA SER A 33 -2.98 -3.18 -6.08
C SER A 33 -3.20 -4.16 -4.94
N THR A 34 -4.34 -4.85 -4.96
CA THR A 34 -4.57 -5.99 -4.09
C THR A 34 -4.79 -7.25 -4.91
N VAL A 35 -4.29 -8.37 -4.39
CA VAL A 35 -4.43 -9.70 -4.98
C VAL A 35 -5.19 -10.58 -4.01
N ASN A 36 -6.21 -11.28 -4.50
CA ASN A 36 -7.10 -12.16 -3.71
C ASN A 36 -7.76 -11.47 -2.51
N GLY A 37 -7.79 -10.14 -2.49
CA GLY A 37 -8.33 -9.34 -1.38
C GLY A 37 -7.56 -9.40 -0.06
N ASP A 38 -6.40 -10.08 0.01
CA ASP A 38 -5.63 -10.28 1.26
C ASP A 38 -4.14 -9.93 1.13
N THR A 39 -3.69 -9.57 -0.06
CA THR A 39 -2.30 -9.22 -0.35
C THR A 39 -2.25 -7.85 -0.98
N LEU A 40 -1.49 -6.92 -0.40
CA LEU A 40 -1.21 -5.60 -0.93
C LEU A 40 0.09 -5.63 -1.73
N CYS A 41 0.01 -5.29 -3.01
CA CYS A 41 1.15 -5.11 -3.89
C CYS A 41 1.40 -3.61 -4.06
N LEU A 42 2.62 -3.19 -3.74
CA LEU A 42 3.08 -1.82 -3.93
C LEU A 42 4.25 -1.79 -4.88
N GLU A 43 4.21 -0.82 -5.77
CA GLU A 43 5.25 -0.62 -6.75
C GLU A 43 5.50 0.85 -6.98
N VAL A 44 6.77 1.22 -6.96
CA VAL A 44 7.24 2.58 -7.17
C VAL A 44 8.24 2.53 -8.31
N GLU A 45 7.99 3.29 -9.37
CA GLU A 45 8.90 3.46 -10.48
C GLU A 45 9.33 4.92 -10.58
N GLN A 46 10.63 5.18 -10.59
CA GLN A 46 11.18 6.51 -10.78
C GLN A 46 11.24 6.85 -12.26
N LYS A 47 10.63 7.97 -12.67
CA LYS A 47 10.49 8.31 -14.10
C LYS A 47 11.82 8.70 -14.77
N SER A 48 12.80 9.18 -14.00
CA SER A 48 14.06 9.69 -14.56
C SER A 48 15.01 8.60 -15.05
N ASP A 49 15.01 7.43 -14.40
CA ASP A 49 15.97 6.36 -14.63
C ASP A 49 15.32 4.97 -14.74
N ALA A 50 13.99 4.89 -14.66
CA ALA A 50 13.19 3.66 -14.66
C ALA A 50 13.55 2.68 -13.51
N SER A 51 14.18 3.19 -12.44
CA SER A 51 14.41 2.39 -11.23
C SER A 51 13.08 2.01 -10.60
N ARG A 52 12.92 0.73 -10.25
CA ARG A 52 11.65 0.18 -9.74
C ARG A 52 11.85 -0.58 -8.44
N TRP A 53 10.98 -0.30 -7.48
CA TRP A 53 10.88 -0.99 -6.20
C TRP A 53 9.51 -1.60 -6.08
N ARG A 54 9.44 -2.87 -5.70
CA ARG A 54 8.19 -3.59 -5.50
C ARG A 54 8.19 -4.30 -4.14
N GLY A 55 7.06 -4.24 -3.46
CA GLY A 55 6.82 -4.97 -2.22
C GLY A 55 5.44 -5.62 -2.24
N ASP A 56 5.38 -6.89 -1.86
CA ASP A 56 4.14 -7.64 -1.69
C ASP A 56 3.95 -7.93 -0.19
N PHE A 57 2.81 -7.55 0.37
CA PHE A 57 2.55 -7.56 1.81
C PHE A 57 1.23 -8.25 2.12
N THR A 58 1.26 -9.29 2.94
CA THR A 58 0.05 -9.99 3.36
C THR A 58 -0.75 -9.15 4.37
N ALA A 59 -2.06 -9.41 4.46
CA ALA A 59 -2.95 -8.76 5.42
C ALA A 59 -2.41 -8.84 6.85
N ARG A 60 -1.93 -10.03 7.24
CA ARG A 60 -1.32 -10.25 8.56
C ARG A 60 -0.10 -9.37 8.78
N TYR A 61 0.79 -9.24 7.80
CA TYR A 61 1.99 -8.41 7.92
C TYR A 61 1.62 -6.93 8.14
N ILE A 62 0.65 -6.41 7.37
CA ILE A 62 0.16 -5.04 7.50
C ILE A 62 -0.50 -4.79 8.86
N GLU A 63 -1.29 -5.74 9.34
CA GLU A 63 -1.92 -5.67 10.66
C GLU A 63 -0.87 -5.68 11.78
N ASP A 64 0.13 -6.55 11.68
CA ASP A 64 1.23 -6.65 12.65
C ASP A 64 2.07 -5.36 12.69
N ILE A 65 2.39 -4.73 11.54
CA ILE A 65 3.17 -3.48 11.53
C ILE A 65 2.37 -2.30 12.10
N THR A 66 1.06 -2.22 11.82
CA THR A 66 0.21 -1.16 12.40
C THR A 66 -0.03 -1.36 13.91
N ALA A 67 -0.04 -2.60 14.38
CA ALA A 67 -0.07 -2.90 15.81
C ALA A 67 1.24 -2.44 16.50
N LYS A 68 2.39 -2.71 15.88
CA LYS A 68 3.72 -2.34 16.42
C LYS A 68 3.90 -0.83 16.57
N THR A 69 3.24 -0.03 15.74
CA THR A 69 3.26 1.44 15.85
C THR A 69 2.26 1.99 16.87
N GLY A 70 1.53 1.13 17.59
CA GLY A 70 0.56 1.51 18.62
C GLY A 70 -0.81 1.95 18.09
N ASN A 71 -1.06 1.82 16.78
CA ASN A 71 -2.31 2.23 16.14
C ASN A 71 -2.81 1.18 15.15
N PHE A 72 -3.30 0.06 15.70
CA PHE A 72 -3.80 -1.07 14.90
C PHE A 72 -4.81 -0.63 13.82
N LYS A 73 -4.62 -1.17 12.61
CA LYS A 73 -5.52 -1.00 11.47
C LYS A 73 -5.75 -2.35 10.82
N LYS A 74 -7.03 -2.74 10.68
CA LYS A 74 -7.40 -3.88 9.83
C LYS A 74 -6.90 -3.65 8.41
N PHE A 75 -6.48 -4.71 7.73
CA PHE A 75 -5.91 -4.63 6.37
C PHE A 75 -6.74 -3.77 5.41
N HIS A 76 -8.04 -4.04 5.28
CA HIS A 76 -8.90 -3.30 4.37
C HIS A 76 -9.03 -1.81 4.71
N VAL A 77 -8.86 -1.41 5.98
CA VAL A 77 -8.88 -0.01 6.39
C VAL A 77 -7.58 0.64 5.96
N PHE A 78 -6.45 -0.04 6.18
CA PHE A 78 -5.14 0.42 5.74
C PHE A 78 -5.09 0.63 4.22
N VAL A 79 -5.56 -0.35 3.44
CA VAL A 79 -5.63 -0.23 1.97
C VAL A 79 -6.51 0.95 1.55
N LYS A 80 -7.69 1.14 2.16
CA LYS A 80 -8.54 2.30 1.88
C LYS A 80 -7.84 3.62 2.22
N MET A 81 -7.18 3.71 3.37
CA MET A 81 -6.42 4.90 3.76
C MET A 81 -5.32 5.20 2.76
N LEU A 82 -4.58 4.19 2.33
CA LEU A 82 -3.52 4.31 1.33
C LEU A 82 -4.07 4.81 -0.01
N LEU A 83 -5.15 4.20 -0.51
CA LEU A 83 -5.83 4.64 -1.73
C LEU A 83 -6.34 6.08 -1.63
N SER A 84 -6.88 6.47 -0.48
CA SER A 84 -7.32 7.84 -0.25
C SER A 84 -6.14 8.82 -0.24
N ALA A 85 -5.02 8.44 0.36
CA ALA A 85 -3.81 9.26 0.39
C ALA A 85 -3.26 9.51 -1.02
N ILE A 86 -3.20 8.46 -1.85
CA ILE A 86 -2.64 8.56 -3.21
C ILE A 86 -3.59 9.25 -4.20
N LYS A 87 -4.91 9.11 -4.03
CA LYS A 87 -5.90 9.68 -4.97
C LYS A 87 -6.32 11.10 -4.63
N TYR A 88 -6.50 11.38 -3.34
CA TYR A 88 -7.24 12.56 -2.89
C TYR A 88 -6.45 13.49 -1.99
N ALA A 89 -5.16 13.21 -1.71
CA ALA A 89 -4.32 13.99 -0.79
C ALA A 89 -5.13 14.40 0.46
N SER A 90 -5.50 13.42 1.28
CA SER A 90 -6.28 13.69 2.50
C SER A 90 -5.48 14.61 3.44
N ASP A 91 -6.13 15.65 3.99
CA ASP A 91 -5.53 16.52 5.02
C ASP A 91 -5.01 15.75 6.25
N SER A 92 -5.48 14.51 6.46
CA SER A 92 -5.13 13.67 7.60
C SER A 92 -4.14 12.55 7.27
N VAL A 93 -3.84 12.29 5.99
CA VAL A 93 -2.95 11.20 5.58
C VAL A 93 -2.02 11.70 4.48
N PHE A 94 -0.74 11.85 4.83
CA PHE A 94 0.33 12.11 3.88
C PHE A 94 1.13 10.83 3.62
N MET A 95 1.73 10.76 2.44
CA MET A 95 2.66 9.72 2.06
C MET A 95 4.03 10.36 1.85
N ASP A 96 5.07 9.62 2.22
CA ASP A 96 6.44 10.03 1.98
C ASP A 96 7.28 8.82 1.53
N LEU A 97 8.34 9.07 0.77
CA LEU A 97 9.27 8.07 0.29
C LEU A 97 10.67 8.41 0.80
N LEU A 98 11.12 7.63 1.79
CA LEU A 98 12.41 7.82 2.43
C LEU A 98 13.45 6.92 1.79
N THR A 99 14.54 7.53 1.32
CA THR A 99 15.76 6.81 0.97
C THR A 99 16.54 6.43 2.22
N TYR A 100 17.54 5.55 2.07
CA TYR A 100 18.45 5.25 3.17
C TYR A 100 19.14 6.51 3.72
N GLN A 101 19.46 7.48 2.86
CA GLN A 101 20.08 8.75 3.28
C GLN A 101 19.11 9.55 4.15
N ASP A 102 17.83 9.61 3.80
CA ASP A 102 16.80 10.31 4.58
C ASP A 102 16.62 9.66 5.96
N LEU A 103 16.66 8.33 6.03
CA LEU A 103 16.59 7.60 7.30
C LEU A 103 17.77 7.90 8.24
N GLU A 104 18.96 8.18 7.71
CA GLU A 104 20.10 8.59 8.53
C GLU A 104 19.91 10.01 9.08
N VAL A 105 19.31 10.92 8.30
CA VAL A 105 18.98 12.29 8.74
C VAL A 105 17.88 12.30 9.82
N LEU A 106 16.93 11.37 9.78
CA LEU A 106 15.86 11.26 10.79
C LEU A 106 16.33 10.70 12.15
N LYS A 107 17.53 10.11 12.22
CA LYS A 107 18.10 9.55 13.46
C LYS A 107 18.93 10.58 14.26
N SER A 108 19.21 11.75 13.70
CA SER A 108 19.97 12.84 14.34
C SER A 108 19.06 13.92 14.91
#